data_AF-A0A944QKG8-F1
#
_entry.id   AF-A0A944QKG8-F1
#
_cell.length_a   1.000
_cell.length_b   1.000
_cell.length_c   1.000
_cell.angle_alpha   90.00
_cell.angle_beta   90.00
_cell.angle_gamma   90.00
#
_symmetry.space_group_name_H-M   'P 1'
#
loop_
_entity.id
_entity.type
_entity.pdbx_description
1 polymer ?
#
loop_
_entity_poly.entity_id
_entity_poly.type
_entity_poly.pdbx_seq_one_letter_code
_entity_poly.pdbx_strand_id
1 'polypeptide(L)'
;MPKTGKNDHARKEELPSTLQRSEQKAQDTFAKTYDSALESYDNDEGRAARAAYASLKHSYEKVGDHWEPKEEPGPSDKHAEEGIESSEPTAGGVDANASKEHLYRRAQELNIDGRSKMDKGQLVKALQKANDAATRKARGG
;
A
#
# COMPACT_ATOMS: atom_id res chain seq x y z
N MET A 1 -1.85 20.49 -3.89
CA MET A 1 -1.38 20.40 -5.30
C MET A 1 -1.98 19.17 -5.95
N PRO A 2 -2.44 19.23 -7.21
CA PRO A 2 -3.00 18.07 -7.90
C PRO A 2 -1.91 17.01 -8.14
N LYS A 3 -2.27 15.75 -7.93
CA LYS A 3 -1.40 14.59 -8.14
C LYS A 3 -1.47 14.08 -9.57
N THR A 4 -2.46 14.48 -10.35
CA THR A 4 -2.60 14.19 -11.78
C THR A 4 -2.06 15.31 -12.67
N GLY A 5 -1.54 14.90 -13.83
CA GLY A 5 -1.01 15.75 -14.89
C GLY A 5 -2.05 16.08 -15.96
N LYS A 6 -1.65 16.90 -16.94
CA LYS A 6 -2.52 17.29 -18.07
C LYS A 6 -2.90 16.11 -18.99
N ASN A 7 -2.19 14.99 -18.89
CA ASN A 7 -2.40 13.75 -19.63
C ASN A 7 -3.21 12.71 -18.85
N ASP A 8 -3.87 13.10 -17.75
CA ASP A 8 -4.63 12.19 -16.88
C ASP A 8 -3.79 11.04 -16.27
N HIS A 9 -2.48 11.23 -16.19
CA HIS A 9 -1.55 10.35 -15.48
C HIS A 9 -0.98 11.03 -14.25
N ALA A 10 -0.54 10.23 -13.29
CA ALA A 10 0.08 10.73 -12.07
C ALA A 10 1.36 11.51 -12.36
N ARG A 11 1.53 12.64 -11.67
CA ARG A 11 2.76 13.40 -11.61
C ARG A 11 3.69 12.73 -10.62
N LYS A 12 4.68 12.00 -11.13
CA LYS A 12 5.60 11.21 -10.30
C LYS A 12 6.21 12.01 -9.14
N GLU A 13 6.67 13.24 -9.36
CA GLU A 13 7.29 14.06 -8.31
C GLU A 13 6.33 14.44 -7.17
N GLU A 14 5.02 14.43 -7.42
CA GLU A 14 3.99 14.77 -6.45
C GLU A 14 3.58 13.60 -5.57
N LEU A 15 4.03 12.38 -5.90
CA LEU A 15 3.62 11.16 -5.20
C LEU A 15 4.49 10.85 -3.99
N PRO A 16 3.94 10.12 -3.00
CA PRO A 16 4.72 9.47 -1.96
C PRO A 16 5.85 8.61 -2.56
N SER A 17 7.02 8.62 -1.91
CA SER A 17 8.25 7.97 -2.43
C SER A 17 8.07 6.52 -2.88
N THR A 18 7.22 5.74 -2.19
CA THR A 18 6.98 4.34 -2.56
C THR A 18 6.20 4.20 -3.85
N LEU A 19 5.23 5.08 -4.09
CA LEU A 19 4.47 5.15 -5.34
C LEU A 19 5.34 5.59 -6.51
N GLN A 20 6.33 6.47 -6.29
CA GLN A 20 7.29 6.83 -7.33
C GLN A 20 8.09 5.63 -7.87
N ARG A 21 8.17 4.53 -7.11
CA ARG A 21 8.85 3.30 -7.53
C ARG A 21 7.89 2.18 -7.93
N SER A 22 6.58 2.43 -7.83
CA SER A 22 5.54 1.51 -8.29
C SER A 22 5.30 1.66 -9.79
N GLU A 23 4.59 0.70 -10.37
CA GLU A 23 4.10 0.79 -11.75
C GLU A 23 3.13 1.97 -11.97
N GLN A 24 2.95 2.37 -13.23
CA GLN A 24 2.12 3.52 -13.59
C GLN A 24 0.67 3.39 -13.10
N LYS A 25 0.07 2.21 -13.18
CA LYS A 25 -1.32 2.01 -12.77
C LYS A 25 -1.53 2.18 -11.26
N ALA A 26 -0.56 1.78 -10.42
CA ALA A 26 -0.58 2.06 -8.99
C ALA A 26 -0.51 3.57 -8.72
N GLN A 27 0.38 4.26 -9.44
CA GLN A 27 0.53 5.72 -9.34
C GLN A 27 -0.76 6.45 -9.73
N ASP A 28 -1.35 6.08 -10.87
CA ASP A 28 -2.59 6.66 -11.38
C ASP A 28 -3.77 6.40 -10.44
N THR A 29 -3.88 5.18 -9.90
CA THR A 29 -4.93 4.83 -8.92
C THR A 29 -4.87 5.76 -7.72
N PHE A 30 -3.69 5.94 -7.12
CA PHE A 30 -3.52 6.86 -6.00
C PHE A 30 -3.82 8.32 -6.41
N ALA A 31 -3.22 8.79 -7.49
CA ALA A 31 -3.32 10.20 -7.90
C ALA A 31 -4.75 10.62 -8.23
N LYS A 32 -5.47 9.79 -9.00
CA LYS A 32 -6.86 10.08 -9.41
C LYS A 32 -7.80 10.07 -8.21
N THR A 33 -7.67 9.07 -7.34
CA THR A 33 -8.49 9.03 -6.12
C THR A 33 -8.15 10.19 -5.18
N TYR A 34 -6.87 10.55 -5.05
CA TYR A 34 -6.46 11.69 -4.24
C TYR A 34 -7.10 12.99 -4.73
N ASP A 35 -6.98 13.30 -6.01
CA ASP A 35 -7.49 14.56 -6.56
C ASP A 35 -9.02 14.64 -6.44
N SER A 36 -9.73 13.55 -6.78
CA SER A 36 -11.19 13.47 -6.61
C SER A 36 -11.62 13.60 -5.14
N ALA A 37 -10.89 12.97 -4.22
CA ALA A 37 -11.19 13.06 -2.80
C ALA A 37 -10.87 14.45 -2.24
N LEU A 38 -9.84 15.13 -2.74
CA LEU A 38 -9.49 16.49 -2.33
C LEU A 38 -10.62 17.47 -2.67
N GLU A 39 -11.21 17.33 -3.86
CA GLU A 39 -12.41 18.10 -4.25
C GLU A 39 -13.62 17.77 -3.37
N SER A 40 -13.80 16.49 -3.02
CA SER A 40 -14.95 16.02 -2.24
C SER A 40 -14.86 16.34 -0.75
N TYR A 41 -13.66 16.57 -0.21
CA TYR A 41 -13.41 16.80 1.21
C TYR A 41 -12.91 18.22 1.50
N ASP A 42 -13.41 19.22 0.78
CA ASP A 42 -13.11 20.64 1.03
C ASP A 42 -11.60 20.95 1.07
N ASN A 43 -10.81 20.26 0.23
CA ASN A 43 -9.34 20.33 0.18
C ASN A 43 -8.61 19.79 1.44
N ASP A 44 -9.23 18.89 2.21
CA ASP A 44 -8.55 18.15 3.28
C ASP A 44 -7.58 17.09 2.69
N GLU A 45 -6.31 17.45 2.61
CA GLU A 45 -5.24 16.58 2.11
C GLU A 45 -5.10 15.27 2.90
N GLY A 46 -5.41 15.29 4.20
CA GLY A 46 -5.32 14.12 5.06
C GLY A 46 -6.40 13.09 4.73
N ARG A 47 -7.65 13.54 4.54
CA ARG A 47 -8.77 12.69 4.10
C ARG A 47 -8.57 12.19 2.67
N ALA A 48 -8.10 13.07 1.78
CA ALA A 48 -7.77 12.70 0.41
C ALA A 48 -6.70 11.61 0.35
N ALA A 49 -5.61 11.75 1.12
CA ALA A 49 -4.57 10.73 1.22
C ALA A 49 -5.10 9.39 1.74
N ARG A 50 -5.97 9.40 2.76
CA ARG A 50 -6.57 8.17 3.31
C ARG A 50 -7.43 7.46 2.25
N ALA A 51 -8.29 8.19 1.55
CA ALA A 51 -9.12 7.64 0.48
C ALA A 51 -8.25 7.06 -0.66
N ALA A 52 -7.22 7.78 -1.08
CA ALA A 52 -6.28 7.34 -2.10
C ALA A 52 -5.53 6.06 -1.71
N TYR A 53 -5.05 5.96 -0.47
CA TYR A 53 -4.43 4.74 0.03
C TYR A 53 -5.41 3.58 0.18
N ALA A 54 -6.67 3.84 0.56
CA ALA A 54 -7.69 2.80 0.63
C ALA A 54 -7.99 2.21 -0.76
N SER A 55 -8.17 3.07 -1.77
CA SER A 55 -8.35 2.64 -3.16
C SER A 55 -7.14 1.85 -3.68
N LEU A 56 -5.93 2.33 -3.41
CA LEU A 56 -4.70 1.64 -3.78
C LEU A 56 -4.63 0.24 -3.13
N LYS A 57 -4.80 0.16 -1.80
CA LYS A 57 -4.74 -1.11 -1.04
C LYS A 57 -5.78 -2.14 -1.44
N HIS A 58 -6.87 -1.69 -2.07
CA HIS A 58 -7.92 -2.59 -2.56
C HIS A 58 -7.44 -3.47 -3.72
N SER A 59 -6.45 -3.01 -4.51
CA SER A 59 -5.94 -3.76 -5.68
C SER A 59 -4.43 -3.95 -5.67
N TYR A 60 -3.72 -3.29 -4.76
CA TYR A 60 -2.28 -3.36 -4.61
C TYR A 60 -1.89 -3.68 -3.17
N GLU A 61 -0.77 -4.35 -3.02
CA GLU A 61 -0.09 -4.55 -1.74
C GLU A 61 1.32 -3.96 -1.82
N LYS A 62 1.86 -3.61 -0.65
CA LYS A 62 3.21 -3.08 -0.54
C LYS A 62 4.19 -4.25 -0.47
N VAL A 63 5.18 -4.24 -1.36
CA VAL A 63 6.26 -5.23 -1.42
C VAL A 63 7.58 -4.46 -1.41
N GLY A 64 8.33 -4.57 -0.31
CA GLY A 64 9.52 -3.75 -0.10
C GLY A 64 9.18 -2.26 -0.06
N ASP A 65 9.66 -1.51 -1.04
CA ASP A 65 9.52 -0.06 -1.12
C ASP A 65 8.71 0.44 -2.31
N HIS A 66 7.91 -0.43 -2.94
CA HIS A 66 6.93 -0.12 -3.97
C HIS A 66 5.62 -0.88 -3.73
N TRP A 67 4.65 -0.65 -4.62
CA TRP A 67 3.34 -1.31 -4.62
C TRP A 67 3.20 -2.22 -5.82
N GLU A 68 2.74 -3.45 -5.58
CA GLU A 68 2.51 -4.48 -6.59
C GLU A 68 1.04 -4.91 -6.60
N PRO A 69 0.49 -5.30 -7.77
CA PRO A 69 -0.89 -5.75 -7.85
C PRO A 69 -1.12 -6.99 -6.98
N LYS A 70 -2.27 -7.05 -6.32
CA LYS A 70 -2.75 -8.23 -5.61
C LYS A 70 -3.20 -9.30 -6.62
N GLU A 71 -3.17 -10.57 -6.20
CA GLU A 71 -3.77 -11.66 -6.99
C GLU A 71 -5.29 -11.44 -7.17
N GLU A 72 -5.97 -11.02 -6.11
CA GLU A 72 -7.40 -10.70 -6.12
C GLU A 72 -7.67 -9.35 -5.43
N PRO A 73 -8.51 -8.46 -6.00
CA PRO A 73 -8.91 -7.23 -5.34
C PRO A 73 -9.75 -7.51 -4.08
N GLY A 74 -9.53 -6.69 -3.05
CA GLY A 74 -10.28 -6.76 -1.80
C GLY A 74 -9.58 -6.03 -0.67
N PRO A 75 -10.23 -5.93 0.51
CA PRO A 75 -9.66 -5.28 1.68
C PRO A 75 -8.34 -5.95 2.08
N SER A 76 -7.34 -5.13 2.42
CA SER A 76 -5.98 -5.61 2.73
C SER A 76 -5.87 -6.23 4.12
N ASP A 77 -6.70 -5.81 5.05
CA ASP A 77 -6.70 -6.26 6.44
C ASP A 77 -8.10 -6.07 7.04
N LYS A 78 -8.31 -6.60 8.25
CA LYS A 78 -9.59 -6.48 8.96
C LYS A 78 -10.02 -5.03 9.20
N HIS A 79 -9.06 -4.14 9.43
CA HIS A 79 -9.37 -2.72 9.58
C HIS A 79 -9.99 -2.15 8.29
N ALA A 80 -9.48 -2.56 7.12
CA ALA A 80 -10.07 -2.20 5.84
C ALA A 80 -11.44 -2.86 5.57
N GLU A 81 -11.72 -4.04 6.15
CA GLU A 81 -13.03 -4.69 6.08
C GLU A 81 -14.09 -3.97 6.91
N GLU A 82 -13.72 -3.61 8.13
CA GLU A 82 -14.63 -3.02 9.13
C GLU A 82 -14.76 -1.49 8.98
N GLY A 83 -13.78 -0.84 8.37
CA GLY A 83 -13.76 0.60 8.13
C GLY A 83 -13.22 1.42 9.31
N ILE A 84 -13.51 2.73 9.29
CA ILE A 84 -12.87 3.73 10.18
C ILE A 84 -13.11 3.50 11.68
N GLU A 85 -14.21 2.84 12.05
CA GLU A 85 -14.57 2.53 13.44
C GLU A 85 -13.87 1.26 13.97
N SER A 86 -13.11 0.57 13.12
CA SER A 86 -12.43 -0.67 13.49
C SER A 86 -11.33 -0.42 14.53
N SER A 87 -11.33 -1.28 15.56
CA SER A 87 -10.24 -1.35 16.54
C SER A 87 -9.09 -2.25 16.12
N GLU A 88 -9.22 -2.95 14.98
CA GLU A 88 -8.18 -3.84 14.49
C GLU A 88 -6.97 -3.04 13.96
N PRO A 89 -5.73 -3.56 14.14
CA PRO A 89 -4.54 -2.89 13.66
C PRO A 89 -4.42 -2.96 12.13
N THR A 90 -3.89 -1.91 11.52
CA THR A 90 -3.57 -1.92 10.07
C THR A 90 -2.29 -2.69 9.78
N ALA A 91 -2.23 -3.37 8.64
CA ALA A 91 -1.07 -4.15 8.20
C ALA A 91 -0.05 -3.34 7.37
N GLY A 92 -0.13 -2.00 7.38
CA GLY A 92 0.86 -1.14 6.73
C GLY A 92 0.97 -1.28 5.20
N GLY A 93 -0.09 -1.80 4.55
CA GLY A 93 -0.11 -2.06 3.11
C GLY A 93 0.23 -3.49 2.72
N VAL A 94 0.56 -4.37 3.67
CA VAL A 94 0.59 -5.82 3.43
C VAL A 94 -0.84 -6.33 3.27
N ASP A 95 -1.06 -7.28 2.35
CA ASP A 95 -2.34 -7.97 2.24
C ASP A 95 -2.48 -9.07 3.29
N ALA A 96 -2.80 -8.68 4.53
CA ALA A 96 -3.00 -9.60 5.65
C ALA A 96 -4.13 -10.60 5.42
N ASN A 97 -5.07 -10.31 4.51
CA ASN A 97 -6.15 -11.21 4.14
C ASN A 97 -5.70 -12.32 3.19
N ALA A 98 -4.60 -12.14 2.46
CA ALA A 98 -4.06 -13.14 1.54
C ALA A 98 -3.80 -14.52 2.19
N SER A 99 -3.68 -15.55 1.37
CA SER A 99 -3.34 -16.89 1.85
C SER A 99 -1.97 -16.89 2.56
N LYS A 100 -1.77 -17.86 3.48
CA LYS A 100 -0.45 -18.04 4.12
C LYS A 100 0.63 -18.30 3.07
N GLU A 101 0.28 -19.02 2.00
CA GLU A 101 1.19 -19.33 0.91
C GLU A 101 1.64 -18.06 0.18
N HIS A 102 0.70 -17.16 -0.16
CA HIS A 102 1.01 -15.87 -0.77
C HIS A 102 1.97 -15.04 0.10
N LEU A 103 1.64 -14.89 1.38
CA LEU A 103 2.48 -14.16 2.34
C LEU A 103 3.88 -14.80 2.47
N TYR A 104 3.96 -16.13 2.42
CA TYR A 104 5.23 -16.84 2.42
C TYR A 104 6.05 -16.55 1.16
N ARG A 105 5.43 -16.53 -0.03
CA ARG A 105 6.12 -16.18 -1.29
C ARG A 105 6.65 -14.75 -1.25
N ARG A 106 5.83 -13.78 -0.79
CA ARG A 106 6.29 -12.39 -0.59
C ARG A 106 7.45 -12.30 0.41
N ALA A 107 7.38 -13.05 1.50
CA ALA A 107 8.46 -13.10 2.49
C ALA A 107 9.74 -13.72 1.90
N GLN A 108 9.60 -14.65 0.95
CA GLN A 108 10.72 -15.22 0.22
C GLN A 108 11.34 -14.22 -0.77
N GLU A 109 10.54 -13.48 -1.52
CA GLU A 109 11.00 -12.42 -2.43
C GLU A 109 11.82 -11.35 -1.68
N LEU A 110 11.37 -10.99 -0.48
CA LEU A 110 12.06 -10.03 0.40
C LEU A 110 13.20 -10.66 1.23
N ASN A 111 13.54 -11.93 1.00
CA ASN A 111 14.59 -12.67 1.71
C ASN A 111 14.46 -12.60 3.24
N ILE A 112 13.24 -12.73 3.77
CA ILE A 112 12.99 -12.74 5.21
C ILE A 112 13.46 -14.07 5.80
N ASP A 113 14.38 -13.99 6.76
CA ASP A 113 14.88 -15.14 7.50
C ASP A 113 13.82 -15.75 8.43
N GLY A 114 13.84 -17.07 8.56
CA GLY A 114 12.90 -17.80 9.42
C GLY A 114 11.46 -17.89 8.92
N ARG A 115 11.15 -17.30 7.75
CA ARG A 115 9.81 -17.29 7.12
C ARG A 115 9.13 -18.66 7.06
N SER A 116 9.88 -19.75 6.88
CA SER A 116 9.34 -21.11 6.80
C SER A 116 8.75 -21.65 8.10
N LYS A 117 9.14 -21.06 9.24
CA LYS A 117 8.60 -21.43 10.56
C LYS A 117 7.46 -20.50 11.01
N MET A 118 7.19 -19.45 10.25
CA MET A 118 6.21 -18.43 10.64
C MET A 118 4.77 -18.90 10.35
N ASP A 119 3.86 -18.55 11.24
CA ASP A 119 2.42 -18.56 10.97
C ASP A 119 1.99 -17.35 10.12
N LYS A 120 0.71 -17.30 9.74
CA LYS A 120 0.17 -16.22 8.90
C LYS A 120 0.38 -14.84 9.53
N GLY A 121 0.08 -14.68 10.82
CA GLY A 121 0.21 -13.40 11.51
C GLY A 121 1.66 -12.96 11.69
N GLN A 122 2.56 -13.92 11.92
CA GLN A 122 4.00 -13.68 11.97
C GLN A 122 4.54 -13.23 10.61
N LEU A 123 4.10 -13.84 9.51
CA LEU A 123 4.47 -13.42 8.16
C LEU A 123 4.01 -11.99 7.86
N VAL A 124 2.77 -11.62 8.20
CA VAL A 124 2.26 -10.25 8.03
C VAL A 124 3.14 -9.23 8.77
N LYS A 125 3.45 -9.50 10.05
CA LYS A 125 4.31 -8.61 10.85
C LYS A 125 5.73 -8.51 10.29
N ALA A 126 6.29 -9.62 9.84
CA ALA A 126 7.63 -9.65 9.25
C ALA A 126 7.68 -8.87 7.93
N LEU A 127 6.69 -9.04 7.06
CA LEU A 127 6.54 -8.29 5.81
C LEU A 127 6.39 -6.80 6.08
N GLN A 128 5.52 -6.40 7.02
CA GLN A 128 5.35 -4.99 7.38
C GLN A 128 6.68 -4.38 7.83
N LYS A 129 7.43 -5.07 8.70
CA LYS A 129 8.75 -4.63 9.14
C LYS A 129 9.75 -4.53 7.98
N ALA A 130 9.77 -5.51 7.08
CA ALA A 130 10.66 -5.52 5.92
C ALA A 130 10.34 -4.34 4.96
N ASN A 131 9.05 -4.09 4.70
CA ASN A 131 8.58 -2.99 3.88
C ASN A 131 8.98 -1.62 4.46
N ASP A 132 8.83 -1.46 5.78
CA ASP A 132 9.22 -0.23 6.47
C ASP A 132 10.74 -0.02 6.44
N ALA A 133 11.52 -1.10 6.58
CA ALA A 133 12.97 -1.06 6.44
C ALA A 133 13.41 -0.67 5.02
N ALA A 134 12.82 -1.30 3.99
CA ALA A 134 13.08 -0.99 2.59
C ALA A 134 12.73 0.46 2.25
N THR A 135 11.55 0.92 2.70
CA THR A 135 11.12 2.32 2.50
C THR A 135 12.07 3.31 3.14
N ARG A 136 12.56 3.04 4.36
CA ARG A 136 13.53 3.89 5.05
C ARG A 136 14.87 3.92 4.31
N LYS A 137 15.36 2.76 3.86
CA LYS A 137 16.60 2.65 3.08
C LYS A 137 16.53 3.45 1.79
N ALA A 138 15.41 3.36 1.07
CA ALA A 138 15.20 4.08 -0.19
C ALA A 138 15.03 5.60 -0.04
N ARG A 139 14.83 6.12 1.19
CA ARG A 139 14.78 7.56 1.49
C ARG A 139 16.10 8.13 2.01
N GLY A 140 16.97 7.30 2.56
CA GLY A 140 18.26 7.71 3.14
C GLY A 140 19.46 7.44 2.23
N GLY A 141 19.22 7.06 0.98
CA GLY A 141 20.23 6.90 -0.07
C GLY A 141 20.31 8.12 -0.98
#